data_AF-A0A645E6U3-F1
#
_entry.id   AF-A0A645E6U3-F1
#
_cell.length_a   1.000
_cell.length_b   1.000
_cell.length_c   1.000
_cell.angle_alpha   90.00
_cell.angle_beta   90.00
_cell.angle_gamma   90.00
#
_symmetry.space_group_name_H-M   'P 1'
#
loop_
_entity.id
_entity.type
_entity.pdbx_description
1 polymer ?
#
loop_
_entity_poly.entity_id
_entity_poly.type
_entity_poly.pdbx_seq_one_letter_code
_entity_poly.pdbx_strand_id
1 'polypeptide(L)'
;MNQLFAAYATGKETKELMSILGEAALSPTDLLYAKFADEFEKRYVTQGADENRSIDETLDLGWQLLSILPTGELKRIKQEHIDKYLPKKEA
;
A
#
# COMPACT_ATOMS: atom_id res chain seq x y z
N MET A 1 -0.95 3.53 -11.13
CA MET A 1 0.37 3.83 -10.55
C MET A 1 0.38 5.00 -9.56
N ASN A 2 -0.31 6.12 -9.82
CA ASN A 2 -0.22 7.33 -8.98
C ASN A 2 -0.59 7.11 -7.49
N GLN A 3 -1.55 6.24 -7.18
CA GLN A 3 -1.92 5.96 -5.78
C GLN A 3 -0.89 5.09 -5.06
N LEU A 4 -0.38 4.02 -5.68
CA LEU A 4 0.63 3.15 -5.08
C LEU A 4 1.90 3.94 -4.74
N PHE A 5 2.33 4.81 -5.66
CA PHE A 5 3.48 5.67 -5.43
C PHE A 5 3.24 6.65 -4.27
N ALA A 6 2.07 7.30 -4.23
CA ALA A 6 1.75 8.23 -3.16
C ALA A 6 1.70 7.53 -1.78
N ALA A 7 1.06 6.37 -1.70
CA ALA A 7 1.00 5.58 -0.48
C ALA A 7 2.38 5.12 0.00
N TYR A 8 3.25 4.73 -0.93
CA TYR A 8 4.61 4.31 -0.62
C TYR A 8 5.47 5.48 -0.12
N ALA A 9 5.39 6.65 -0.77
CA ALA A 9 6.11 7.84 -0.35
C ALA A 9 5.72 8.26 1.08
N THR A 10 4.42 8.35 1.36
CA THR A 10 3.92 8.64 2.71
C THR A 10 4.37 7.57 3.70
N GLY A 11 4.27 6.29 3.37
CA GLY A 11 4.73 5.21 4.26
C GLY A 11 6.23 5.26 4.56
N LYS A 12 7.06 5.68 3.61
CA LYS A 12 8.49 5.90 3.83
C LYS A 12 8.76 7.05 4.82
N GLU A 13 8.13 8.20 4.61
CA GLU A 13 8.22 9.35 5.52
C GLU A 13 7.76 8.97 6.94
N THR A 14 6.64 8.25 7.04
CA THR A 14 6.14 7.75 8.32
C THR A 14 7.12 6.82 9.01
N LYS A 15 7.79 5.91 8.28
CA LYS A 15 8.80 5.02 8.85
C LYS A 15 10.03 5.79 9.35
N GLU A 16 10.46 6.81 8.62
CA GLU A 16 11.54 7.69 9.07
C GLU A 16 11.15 8.39 10.36
N LEU A 17 9.95 8.98 10.41
CA LEU A 17 9.41 9.62 11.60
C LEU A 17 9.32 8.64 12.78
N MET A 18 8.86 7.41 12.53
CA MET A 18 8.78 6.33 13.52
C MET A 18 10.15 6.03 14.14
N SER A 19 11.21 6.02 13.33
CA SER A 19 12.57 5.74 13.81
C SER A 19 13.12 6.83 14.75
N ILE A 20 12.61 8.06 14.62
CA ILE A 20 13.04 9.22 15.41
C ILE A 20 12.19 9.36 16.68
N LEU A 21 10.87 9.24 16.56
CA LEU A 21 9.91 9.53 17.64
C LEU A 21 9.41 8.29 18.38
N GLY A 22 9.59 7.09 17.80
CA GLY A 22 9.03 5.83 18.28
C GLY A 22 7.62 5.57 17.76
N GLU A 23 7.23 4.29 17.74
CA GLU A 23 5.94 3.82 17.20
C GLU A 23 4.72 4.44 17.90
N ALA A 24 4.80 4.67 19.21
CA ALA A 24 3.71 5.22 20.01
C ALA A 24 3.32 6.67 19.64
N ALA A 25 4.17 7.38 18.88
CA ALA A 25 3.90 8.75 18.45
C ALA A 25 3.09 8.82 17.14
N LEU A 26 2.87 7.70 16.45
CA LEU A 26 2.19 7.66 15.17
C LEU A 26 0.67 7.48 15.31
N SER A 27 -0.08 8.06 14.36
CA SER A 27 -1.51 7.80 14.28
C SER A 27 -1.79 6.36 13.79
N PRO A 28 -2.98 5.81 14.04
CA PRO A 28 -3.35 4.49 13.50
C PRO A 28 -3.22 4.41 11.97
N THR A 29 -3.53 5.51 11.26
CA THR A 29 -3.40 5.59 9.80
C THR A 29 -1.93 5.60 9.37
N ASP A 30 -1.06 6.29 10.11
CA ASP A 30 0.39 6.30 9.86
C ASP A 30 0.96 4.89 10.00
N LEU A 31 0.57 4.13 11.03
CA LEU A 31 0.99 2.74 11.19
C LEU A 31 0.57 1.87 10.00
N LEU A 32 -0.60 2.12 9.41
CA LEU A 32 -1.05 1.44 8.19
C LEU A 32 -0.22 1.83 6.96
N TYR A 33 0.18 3.09 6.82
CA TYR A 33 1.08 3.54 5.76
C TYR A 33 2.49 2.95 5.91
N ALA A 34 3.02 2.90 7.13
CA ALA A 34 4.30 2.24 7.41
C ALA A 34 4.25 0.75 7.04
N LYS A 35 3.18 0.05 7.45
CA LYS A 35 2.92 -1.35 7.07
C LYS A 35 2.77 -1.51 5.56
N PHE A 36 2.06 -0.60 4.90
CA PHE A 36 1.93 -0.61 3.44
C PHE A 36 3.30 -0.53 2.77
N ALA A 37 4.19 0.35 3.23
CA ALA A 37 5.53 0.48 2.66
C ALA A 37 6.36 -0.80 2.81
N ASP A 38 6.30 -1.46 3.97
CA ASP A 38 6.97 -2.76 4.18
C ASP A 38 6.45 -3.83 3.23
N GLU A 39 5.13 -3.97 3.11
CA GLU A 39 4.51 -4.97 2.25
C GLU A 39 4.76 -4.67 0.77
N PHE A 40 4.80 -3.40 0.39
CA PHE A 40 5.12 -2.96 -0.96
C PHE A 40 6.54 -3.36 -1.36
N GLU A 41 7.55 -3.13 -0.50
CA GLU A 41 8.93 -3.55 -0.78
C GLU A 41 9.07 -5.07 -0.87
N LYS A 42 8.44 -5.79 0.06
CA LYS A 42 8.56 -7.25 0.17
C LYS A 42 7.83 -8.00 -0.93
N ARG A 43 6.67 -7.51 -1.37
CA ARG A 43 5.79 -8.25 -2.29
C ARG A 43 5.74 -7.64 -3.67
N TYR A 44 5.64 -6.31 -3.76
CA TYR A 44 5.47 -5.63 -5.05
C TYR A 44 6.81 -5.43 -5.75
N VAL A 45 7.80 -4.87 -5.05
CA VAL A 45 9.12 -4.55 -5.63
C VAL A 45 9.99 -5.80 -5.72
N THR A 46 10.05 -6.59 -4.64
CA THR A 46 10.84 -7.82 -4.63
C THR A 46 10.15 -8.86 -5.51
N GLN A 47 10.86 -9.34 -6.51
CA GLN A 47 10.44 -10.37 -7.46
C GLN A 47 11.57 -11.40 -7.57
N GLY A 48 11.24 -12.68 -7.60
CA GLY A 48 12.22 -13.74 -7.77
C GLY A 48 12.98 -13.60 -9.10
N ALA A 49 14.23 -14.07 -9.15
CA ALA A 49 15.04 -13.98 -10.37
C ALA A 49 14.39 -14.68 -11.58
N ASP A 50 13.62 -15.74 -11.33
CA ASP A 50 12.90 -16.52 -12.34
C ASP A 50 11.40 -16.23 -12.37
N GLU A 51 10.93 -15.25 -11.57
CA GLU A 51 9.53 -14.88 -11.53
C GLU A 51 9.24 -13.94 -12.70
N ASN A 52 8.21 -14.23 -13.48
CA ASN A 52 7.77 -13.40 -14.59
C ASN A 52 6.28 -13.07 -14.42
N ARG A 53 5.99 -11.98 -13.71
CA ARG A 53 4.62 -11.52 -13.51
C ARG A 53 4.07 -10.86 -14.76
N SER A 54 2.87 -11.24 -15.13
CA SER A 54 2.04 -10.49 -16.05
C SER A 54 1.64 -9.13 -15.45
N ILE A 55 1.13 -8.25 -16.32
CA ILE A 55 0.61 -6.96 -15.88
C ILE A 55 -0.61 -7.12 -14.97
N ASP A 56 -1.47 -8.10 -15.23
CA ASP A 56 -2.68 -8.37 -14.45
C ASP A 56 -2.32 -8.81 -13.03
N GLU A 57 -1.38 -9.75 -12.88
CA GLU A 57 -0.88 -10.18 -11.55
C GLU A 57 -0.27 -9.01 -10.77
N THR A 58 0.47 -8.13 -11.46
CA THR A 58 1.04 -6.93 -10.84
C THR A 58 -0.04 -5.96 -10.38
N LEU A 59 -1.09 -5.75 -11.18
CA LEU A 59 -2.22 -4.90 -10.83
C LEU A 59 -3.03 -5.47 -9.66
N ASP A 60 -3.29 -6.78 -9.67
CA ASP A 60 -3.98 -7.48 -8.59
C ASP A 60 -3.22 -7.37 -7.27
N LEU A 61 -1.90 -7.55 -7.30
CA LEU A 61 -1.05 -7.34 -6.14
C LEU A 61 -1.12 -5.89 -5.64
N GLY A 62 -1.12 -4.92 -6.56
CA GLY A 62 -1.32 -3.52 -6.23
C GLY A 62 -2.62 -3.27 -5.47
N TRP A 63 -3.73 -3.83 -5.93
CA TRP A 63 -5.03 -3.73 -5.26
C TRP A 63 -5.06 -4.42 -3.90
N GLN A 64 -4.43 -5.60 -3.78
CA GLN A 64 -4.27 -6.27 -2.49
C GLN A 64 -3.50 -5.40 -1.49
N LEU A 65 -2.42 -4.75 -1.91
CA LEU A 65 -1.65 -3.86 -1.04
C LEU A 65 -2.45 -2.61 -0.65
N LEU A 66 -3.18 -2.01 -1.58
CA LEU A 66 -4.03 -0.84 -1.29
C LEU A 66 -5.14 -1.16 -0.29
N SER A 67 -5.58 -2.42 -0.16
CA SER A 67 -6.57 -2.85 0.84
C SER A 67 -6.08 -2.76 2.30
N ILE A 68 -4.77 -2.56 2.51
CA ILE A 68 -4.19 -2.27 3.84
C ILE A 68 -4.70 -0.90 4.32
N LEU A 69 -4.84 0.05 3.40
CA LEU A 69 -5.25 1.41 3.72
C LEU A 69 -6.78 1.53 3.76
N PRO A 70 -7.33 2.43 4.59
CA PRO A 70 -8.74 2.77 4.54
C PRO A 70 -9.13 3.33 3.17
N THR A 71 -10.34 3.05 2.70
CA THR A 71 -10.83 3.55 1.40
C THR A 71 -10.78 5.07 1.28
N GLY A 72 -11.01 5.80 2.38
CA GLY A 72 -10.91 7.27 2.44
C GLY A 72 -9.50 7.82 2.14
N GLU A 73 -8.47 6.98 2.22
CA GLU A 73 -7.08 7.34 1.90
C GLU A 73 -6.73 7.11 0.42
N LEU A 74 -7.59 6.45 -0.36
CA LEU A 74 -7.39 6.16 -1.78
C LEU A 74 -7.77 7.35 -2.70
N LYS A 75 -7.27 8.54 -2.36
CA LYS A 75 -7.70 9.84 -2.92
C LYS A 75 -7.35 10.05 -4.40
N ARG A 76 -6.44 9.25 -4.97
CA ARG A 76 -5.97 9.37 -6.36
C ARG A 76 -6.55 8.29 -7.28
N ILE A 77 -7.57 7.57 -6.83
CA ILE A 77 -8.30 6.57 -7.61
C ILE A 77 -9.76 7.00 -7.68
N LYS A 78 -10.37 6.89 -8.86
CA LYS A 78 -11.80 7.13 -9.01
C LYS A 78 -12.60 6.07 -8.24
N GLN A 79 -13.72 6.48 -7.63
CA GLN A 79 -14.59 5.60 -6.87
C GLN A 79 -15.03 4.35 -7.67
N GLU A 80 -15.35 4.53 -8.95
CA GLU A 80 -15.76 3.43 -9.85
C GLU A 80 -14.72 2.29 -9.94
N HIS A 81 -13.44 2.61 -9.82
CA HIS A 81 -12.37 1.60 -9.83
C HIS A 81 -12.17 0.98 -8.44
N ILE A 82 -12.32 1.76 -7.37
CA ILE A 82 -12.26 1.26 -6.00
C ILE A 82 -13.35 0.21 -5.80
N ASP A 83 -14.58 0.52 -6.18
CA ASP A 83 -15.74 -0.36 -5.98
C ASP A 83 -15.62 -1.67 -6.78
N LYS A 84 -14.95 -1.61 -7.95
CA LYS A 84 -14.81 -2.74 -8.86
C LYS A 84 -13.64 -3.65 -8.50
N TYR A 85 -12.52 -3.11 -8.05
CA TYR A 85 -11.25 -3.84 -7.96
C TYR A 85 -10.67 -3.94 -6.55
N LEU A 86 -11.10 -3.10 -5.59
CA LEU A 86 -10.60 -3.22 -4.23
C LEU A 86 -11.14 -4.52 -3.61
N PRO A 87 -10.27 -5.40 -3.08
CA PRO A 87 -10.71 -6.61 -2.40
C PRO A 87 -11.59 -6.23 -1.21
N LYS A 88 -12.81 -6.75 -1.17
CA LYS A 88 -13.66 -6.63 0.01
C LYS A 88 -13.03 -7.47 1.10
N LYS A 89 -12.54 -6.85 2.19
CA LYS A 89 -12.17 -7.61 3.39
C LYS A 89 -13.38 -8.45 3.77
N GLU A 90 -13.25 -9.76 3.70
CA GLU A 90 -14.20 -10.64 4.39
C GLU A 90 -14.16 -10.24 5.87
N ALA A 91 -15.35 -9.92 6.39
CA ALA A 91 -15.54 -9.37 7.72
C ALA A 91 -15.21 -10.40 8.82
#